data_AF-A0A846HPL2-F1
#
_entry.id   AF-A0A846HPL2-F1
#
_cell.length_a   1.000
_cell.length_b   1.000
_cell.length_c   1.000
_cell.angle_alpha   90.00
_cell.angle_beta   90.00
_cell.angle_gamma   90.00
#
_symmetry.space_group_name_H-M   'P 1'
#
loop_
_entity.id
_entity.type
_entity.pdbx_description
1 polymer ?
#
loop_
_entity_poly.entity_id
_entity_poly.type
_entity_poly.pdbx_seq_one_letter_code
_entity_poly.pdbx_strand_id
1 'polypeptide(L)'
;MDADERLAEGAEQLRAEVAKPADFIGMLPVNSGFDLAGQVETSTAWIPRLLPAGVRYQGRGHEQPVSEWPRVRLPVAIHHSSYRRAALARKQGRNRRLLLALLSETPPPASQR
;
A
#
# COMPACT_ATOMS: atom_id res chain seq x y z
N MET A 1 -2.09 6.74 5.95
CA MET A 1 -2.41 6.71 4.51
C MET A 1 -1.50 7.70 3.83
N ASP A 2 -0.74 7.25 2.82
CA ASP A 2 -0.12 8.20 1.91
C ASP A 2 -1.23 9.07 1.31
N ALA A 3 -1.02 10.38 1.22
CA ALA A 3 -2.04 11.36 0.82
C ALA A 3 -2.60 11.17 -0.62
N ASP A 4 -2.21 10.10 -1.30
CA ASP A 4 -2.47 9.82 -2.70
C ASP A 4 -3.52 8.70 -2.92
N GLU A 5 -4.01 8.06 -1.84
CA GLU A 5 -5.09 7.05 -1.87
C GLU A 5 -6.44 7.66 -1.49
N ARG A 6 -7.49 7.36 -2.26
CA ARG A 6 -8.87 7.80 -2.00
C ARG A 6 -9.85 6.65 -2.15
N LEU A 7 -10.85 6.58 -1.27
CA LEU A 7 -11.98 5.64 -1.43
C LEU A 7 -12.72 5.99 -2.72
N ALA A 8 -12.88 5.00 -3.60
CA ALA A 8 -13.60 5.13 -4.86
C ALA A 8 -15.01 4.54 -4.73
N GLU A 9 -15.12 3.32 -4.20
CA GLU A 9 -16.38 2.57 -4.12
C GLU A 9 -16.43 1.68 -2.87
N GLY A 10 -17.63 1.24 -2.48
CA GLY A 10 -17.81 0.30 -1.38
C GLY A 10 -17.92 0.91 0.02
N ALA A 11 -18.29 2.19 0.12
CA ALA A 11 -18.37 2.90 1.40
C ALA A 11 -19.37 2.27 2.39
N GLU A 12 -20.54 1.83 1.92
CA GLU A 12 -21.55 1.19 2.78
C GLU A 12 -21.10 -0.18 3.27
N GLN A 13 -20.48 -0.97 2.40
CA GLN A 13 -19.89 -2.26 2.75
C GLN A 13 -18.79 -2.06 3.80
N LEU A 14 -17.92 -1.08 3.60
CA LEU A 14 -16.88 -0.74 4.57
C LEU A 14 -17.48 -0.36 5.93
N ARG A 15 -18.54 0.46 5.96
CA ARG A 15 -19.26 0.80 7.20
C ARG A 15 -19.84 -0.43 7.88
N ALA A 16 -20.48 -1.31 7.11
CA ALA A 16 -21.08 -2.54 7.64
C ALA A 16 -20.01 -3.47 8.24
N GLU A 17 -18.85 -3.60 7.62
CA GLU A 17 -17.74 -4.41 8.16
C GLU A 17 -17.12 -3.77 9.41
N VAL A 18 -16.95 -2.45 9.45
CA VAL A 18 -16.41 -1.74 10.62
C VAL A 18 -17.36 -1.78 11.83
N ALA A 19 -18.65 -2.00 11.61
CA ALA A 19 -19.64 -2.15 12.68
C ALA A 19 -19.61 -3.53 13.37
N LYS A 20 -18.90 -4.51 12.81
CA LYS A 20 -18.77 -5.86 13.36
C LYS A 20 -17.55 -5.97 14.30
N PRO A 21 -17.50 -6.96 15.20
CA PRO A 21 -16.28 -7.29 15.92
C PRO A 21 -15.12 -7.55 14.96
N ALA A 22 -13.93 -7.03 15.30
CA ALA A 22 -12.78 -7.14 14.41
C ALA A 22 -12.07 -8.49 14.61
N ASP A 23 -12.21 -9.38 13.63
CA ASP A 23 -11.63 -10.72 13.63
C ASP A 23 -10.88 -11.07 12.31
N PHE A 24 -10.60 -10.06 11.48
CA PHE A 24 -9.89 -10.25 10.21
C PHE A 24 -9.09 -9.01 9.78
N ILE A 25 -8.13 -9.21 8.86
CA ILE A 25 -7.49 -8.14 8.10
C ILE A 25 -8.18 -7.99 6.75
N GLY A 26 -8.77 -6.83 6.49
CA GLY A 26 -9.40 -6.53 5.21
C GLY A 26 -8.40 -6.11 4.15
N MET A 27 -8.33 -6.94 3.10
CA MET A 27 -7.58 -6.71 1.87
C MET A 27 -8.49 -5.95 0.90
N LEU A 28 -8.14 -4.69 0.62
CA LEU A 28 -8.89 -3.85 -0.31
C LEU A 28 -8.19 -3.80 -1.67
N PRO A 29 -8.94 -3.81 -2.79
CA PRO A 29 -8.36 -3.60 -4.11
C PRO A 29 -7.95 -2.12 -4.26
N VAL A 30 -6.67 -1.90 -4.49
CA VAL A 30 -6.07 -0.60 -4.78
C VAL A 30 -5.78 -0.52 -6.27
N ASN A 31 -6.56 0.29 -6.98
CA ASN A 31 -6.42 0.58 -8.39
C ASN A 31 -5.41 1.72 -8.57
N SER A 32 -4.28 1.41 -9.19
CA SER A 32 -3.20 2.35 -9.46
C SER A 32 -3.15 2.69 -10.93
N GLY A 33 -3.36 3.97 -11.27
CA GLY A 33 -3.21 4.47 -12.64
C GLY A 33 -1.75 4.78 -12.97
N PHE A 34 -1.25 4.32 -14.12
CA PHE A 34 0.11 4.56 -14.58
C PHE A 34 0.15 4.83 -16.09
N ASP A 35 1.17 5.56 -16.55
CA ASP A 35 1.35 5.88 -17.96
C ASP A 35 2.15 4.74 -18.64
N LEU A 36 1.58 4.09 -19.67
CA LEU A 36 2.23 3.10 -20.52
C LEU A 36 2.03 3.46 -21.99
N ALA A 37 3.13 3.63 -22.73
CA ALA A 37 3.09 3.97 -24.16
C ALA A 37 2.20 5.19 -24.52
N GLY A 38 2.08 6.17 -23.61
CA GLY A 38 1.25 7.37 -23.82
C GLY A 38 -0.23 7.19 -23.48
N GLN A 39 -0.64 6.01 -22.99
CA GLN A 39 -1.97 5.72 -22.49
C GLN A 39 -1.94 5.56 -20.96
N VAL A 40 -3.07 5.82 -20.31
CA VAL A 40 -3.22 5.58 -18.87
C VAL A 40 -3.78 4.18 -18.68
N GLU A 41 -2.97 3.31 -18.10
CA GLU A 41 -3.34 1.96 -17.71
C GLU A 41 -3.65 1.89 -16.22
N THR A 42 -4.36 0.84 -15.80
CA THR A 42 -4.68 0.59 -14.39
C THR A 42 -4.19 -0.79 -13.96
N SER A 43 -3.53 -0.85 -12.81
CA SER A 43 -3.16 -2.10 -12.15
C SER A 43 -3.85 -2.19 -10.79
N THR A 44 -4.32 -3.38 -10.43
CA THR A 44 -5.00 -3.61 -9.15
C THR A 44 -4.15 -4.49 -8.24
N ALA A 45 -3.86 -3.99 -7.04
CA ALA A 45 -3.22 -4.76 -5.98
C ALA A 45 -4.16 -4.93 -4.79
N TRP A 46 -4.19 -6.13 -4.20
CA TRP A 46 -4.95 -6.38 -2.97
C TRP A 46 -4.07 -6.10 -1.75
N ILE A 47 -4.34 -5.01 -1.03
CA ILE A 47 -3.47 -4.48 0.01
C ILE A 47 -4.21 -4.42 1.35
N PRO A 48 -3.55 -4.73 2.50
CA PRO A 48 -4.15 -4.54 3.81
C PRO A 48 -4.45 -3.06 4.06
N ARG A 49 -5.73 -2.74 4.27
CA ARG A 49 -6.21 -1.36 4.49
C ARG A 49 -7.32 -1.25 5.54
N LEU A 50 -8.01 -2.33 5.87
CA LEU A 50 -8.89 -2.42 7.03
C LEU A 50 -8.21 -3.31 8.09
N LEU A 51 -7.85 -2.71 9.22
CA LEU A 51 -7.08 -3.37 10.27
C LEU A 51 -7.86 -3.32 11.60
N PRO A 52 -7.89 -4.44 12.36
CA PRO A 52 -8.34 -4.43 13.74
C PRO A 52 -7.52 -3.46 14.60
N ALA A 53 -8.15 -2.91 15.64
CA ALA A 53 -7.45 -2.10 16.61
C ALA A 53 -6.28 -2.88 17.25
N GLY A 54 -5.11 -2.25 17.34
CA GLY A 54 -3.91 -2.85 17.93
C GLY A 54 -2.98 -3.57 16.93
N VAL A 55 -3.42 -3.83 15.69
CA VAL A 55 -2.53 -4.32 14.63
C VAL A 55 -1.55 -3.23 14.23
N ARG A 56 -0.26 -3.55 14.24
CA ARG A 56 0.83 -2.63 13.88
C ARG A 56 1.56 -3.14 12.64
N TYR A 57 2.08 -2.20 11.87
CA TYR A 57 3.00 -2.50 10.79
C TYR A 57 4.41 -2.71 11.35
N GLN A 58 5.15 -3.65 10.77
CA GLN A 58 6.58 -3.85 11.04
C GLN A 58 7.35 -3.97 9.72
N GLY A 59 8.62 -3.55 9.74
CA GLY A 59 9.53 -3.53 8.58
C GLY A 59 9.91 -2.11 8.19
N ARG A 60 11.13 -1.92 7.66
CA ARG A 60 11.55 -0.62 7.08
C ARG A 60 11.38 -0.68 5.57
N GLY A 61 10.45 0.09 5.02
CA GLY A 61 10.20 0.22 3.57
C GLY A 61 9.14 -0.72 2.97
N HIS A 62 8.98 -1.95 3.49
CA HIS A 62 7.91 -2.89 3.12
C HIS A 62 7.08 -3.27 4.35
N GLU A 63 6.46 -2.26 4.94
CA GLU A 63 5.63 -2.42 6.13
C GLU A 63 4.46 -3.39 5.84
N GLN A 64 4.41 -4.49 6.59
CA GLN A 64 3.29 -5.44 6.58
C GLN A 64 2.64 -5.46 7.97
N PRO A 65 1.29 -5.58 8.06
CA PRO A 65 0.63 -5.72 9.35
C PRO A 65 1.02 -7.07 9.98
N VAL A 66 1.51 -7.03 11.22
CA VAL A 66 1.85 -8.22 11.99
C VAL A 66 0.61 -8.67 12.76
N SER A 67 0.09 -9.84 12.40
CA SER A 67 -1.18 -10.34 12.90
C SER A 67 -1.39 -11.80 12.46
N GLU A 68 -2.00 -12.60 13.32
CA GLU A 68 -2.46 -13.97 13.01
C GLU A 68 -3.88 -14.02 12.41
N TRP A 69 -4.61 -12.89 12.43
CA TRP A 69 -5.95 -12.81 11.88
C TRP A 69 -6.02 -13.17 10.38
N PRO A 70 -7.09 -13.84 9.93
CA PRO A 70 -7.29 -14.19 8.54
C PRO A 70 -7.35 -12.94 7.64
N ARG A 71 -6.89 -13.07 6.40
CA ARG A 71 -6.93 -12.02 5.39
C ARG A 71 -8.16 -12.21 4.50
N VAL A 72 -9.09 -11.25 4.51
CA VAL A 72 -10.35 -11.33 3.77
C VAL A 72 -10.37 -10.25 2.70
N ARG A 73 -10.68 -10.64 1.45
CA ARG A 73 -10.85 -9.69 0.35
C ARG A 73 -12.22 -9.02 0.46
N LEU A 74 -12.23 -7.70 0.53
CA LEU A 74 -13.45 -6.91 0.52
C LEU A 74 -13.53 -6.11 -0.79
N PRO A 75 -14.67 -6.08 -1.49
CA PRO A 75 -14.84 -5.34 -2.73
C PRO A 75 -15.03 -3.83 -2.47
N VAL A 76 -14.08 -3.21 -1.77
CA VAL A 76 -14.07 -1.78 -1.44
C VAL A 76 -12.91 -1.13 -2.20
N ALA A 77 -13.21 -0.47 -3.31
CA ALA A 77 -12.20 0.03 -4.22
C ALA A 77 -11.52 1.30 -3.69
N ILE A 78 -10.18 1.28 -3.72
CA ILE A 78 -9.33 2.42 -3.44
C ILE A 78 -8.65 2.85 -4.74
N HIS A 79 -8.67 4.14 -5.05
CA HIS A 79 -7.90 4.70 -6.16
C HIS A 79 -6.60 5.33 -5.65
N HIS A 80 -5.49 5.00 -6.30
CA HIS A 80 -4.17 5.51 -6.02
C HIS A 80 -3.56 6.18 -7.27
N SER A 81 -3.09 7.41 -7.12
CA SER A 81 -2.70 8.27 -8.25
C SER A 81 -1.19 8.53 -8.41
N SER A 82 -0.34 7.98 -7.55
CA SER A 82 1.07 8.39 -7.45
C SER A 82 2.00 7.92 -8.58
N TYR A 83 1.55 7.03 -9.47
CA TYR A 83 2.36 6.52 -10.58
C TYR A 83 2.23 7.34 -11.87
N ARG A 84 1.46 8.44 -11.83
CA ARG A 84 1.44 9.39 -12.93
C ARG A 84 2.76 10.16 -13.02
N ARG A 85 3.24 10.42 -14.24
CA ARG A 85 4.55 11.07 -14.50
C ARG A 85 4.81 12.33 -13.65
N ALA A 86 3.79 13.16 -13.42
CA ALA A 86 3.92 14.37 -12.61
C ALA A 86 4.16 14.10 -11.10
N ALA A 87 3.55 13.03 -10.55
CA ALA A 87 3.75 12.63 -9.16
C ALA A 87 5.09 11.91 -8.96
N LEU A 88 5.51 11.09 -9.93
CA LEU A 88 6.82 10.45 -9.96
C LEU A 88 7.96 11.48 -9.97
N ALA A 89 7.85 12.55 -10.77
CA ALA A 89 8.84 13.62 -10.82
C ALA A 89 9.00 14.33 -9.46
N ARG A 90 7.91 14.52 -8.70
CA ARG A 90 7.96 15.09 -7.33
C ARG A 90 8.56 14.14 -6.29
N LYS A 91 8.49 12.83 -6.51
CA LYS A 91 9.04 11.80 -5.59
C LYS A 91 10.49 11.41 -5.94
N GLN A 92 11.01 11.84 -7.08
CA GLN A 92 12.43 11.65 -7.44
C GLN A 92 13.34 12.31 -6.39
N GLY A 93 14.37 11.57 -5.95
CA GLY A 93 15.33 12.01 -4.93
C GLY A 93 14.99 11.55 -3.50
N ARG A 94 13.72 11.58 -3.07
CA ARG A 94 13.30 11.07 -1.74
C ARG A 94 13.57 9.57 -1.61
N ASN A 95 13.15 8.78 -2.60
CA ASN A 95 13.34 7.33 -2.58
C ASN A 95 14.82 6.95 -2.58
N ARG A 96 15.66 7.70 -3.32
CA ARG A 96 17.11 7.49 -3.33
C ARG A 96 17.73 7.74 -1.96
N ARG A 97 17.32 8.79 -1.25
CA ARG A 97 17.79 9.07 0.12
C ARG A 97 17.37 7.99 1.12
N LEU A 98 16.12 7.53 1.05
CA LEU A 98 15.63 6.45 1.91
C LEU A 98 16.37 5.13 1.64
N LEU A 99 16.59 4.78 0.37
CA LEU A 99 17.37 3.61 -0.01
C LEU A 99 18.80 3.66 0.53
N LEU A 100 19.49 4.81 0.38
CA LEU A 100 20.84 4.97 0.91
C LEU A 100 20.89 4.85 2.44
N ALA A 101 19.89 5.38 3.15
CA ALA A 101 19.78 5.24 4.60
C ALA A 101 19.59 3.76 5.02
N LEU A 102 18.77 3.01 4.29
CA LEU A 102 18.57 1.58 4.54
C LEU A 102 19.85 0.76 4.31
N LEU A 103 20.58 1.04 3.22
CA LEU A 103 21.86 0.39 2.93
C LEU A 103 22.92 0.67 3.99
N SER A 104 22.91 1.85 4.62
CA SER A 104 23.82 2.14 5.73
C SER A 104 23.44 1.43 7.04
N GLU A 105 22.16 1.11 7.26
CA GLU A 105 21.67 0.44 8.47
C GLU A 105 21.73 -1.09 8.36
N THR A 106 21.74 -1.64 7.14
CA THR A 106 21.88 -3.08 6.88
C THR A 106 22.65 -3.24 5.57
N PRO A 107 23.98 -3.33 5.62
CA PRO A 107 24.77 -3.50 4.40
C PRO A 107 24.37 -4.81 3.74
N PRO A 108 24.18 -4.84 2.40
CA PRO A 108 23.94 -6.09 1.71
C PRO A 108 25.12 -7.05 1.97
N PRO A 109 24.88 -8.37 2.00
CA PRO A 109 25.99 -9.32 2.10
C PRO A 109 26.98 -9.02 0.97
N ALA A 110 28.27 -8.91 1.32
CA ALA A 110 29.32 -8.68 0.35
C ALA A 110 29.18 -9.71 -0.77
N SER A 111 28.94 -9.23 -1.99
CA SER A 111 28.95 -10.07 -3.18
C SER A 111 30.32 -10.73 -3.27
N GLN A 112 30.39 -12.01 -2.94
CA GLN A 112 31.50 -12.85 -3.35
C GLN A 112 31.37 -13.06 -4.86
N ARG A 113 32.05 -12.21 -5.63
CA ARG A 113 32.85 -12.48 -6.84
C ARG A 113 32.94 -11.25 -7.73
#